data_AF-A0A9P9XTF0-F1
#
_entry.id   AF-A0A9P9XTF0-F1
#
_cell.length_a   1.000
_cell.length_b   1.000
_cell.length_c   1.000
_cell.angle_alpha   90.00
_cell.angle_beta   90.00
_cell.angle_gamma   90.00
#
_symmetry.space_group_name_H-M   'P 1'
#
loop_
_entity.id
_entity.type
_entity.pdbx_description
1 polymer ?
#
loop_
_entity_poly.entity_id
_entity_poly.type
_entity_poly.pdbx_seq_one_letter_code
_entity_poly.pdbx_strand_id
1 'polypeptide(L)'
;MPDPISLVTAITGIPGIFKSCVDCFQYVRLGQRFGKDYGICLAKLEAAHIRLTRWGEPLGLLQDKVKVQGSFSDEDIIRAYELLALIEATFEEAQEAAAKYADSRRKKGKDKDLELIDEEHMGLGGSIKLLVTSLKSVSKERQRNLSLPRKITWALYGKDGFDSLIGDIVALTSNLMELFPSNERRMKELCQEEVNNLDDECVFELGRVLQNDDKMLPNTDDAMMSETIRVHVESHRLQFRNVNIDGQGITRLGDTYGYGSGVKPSDVSIDGMTIRGSGYTQAGHVFHGK
;
A
#
# COMPACT_ATOMS: atom_id res chain seq x y z
N MET A 1 -11.75 35.68 -4.16
CA MET A 1 -10.91 34.81 -3.31
C MET A 1 -11.85 34.14 -2.33
N PRO A 2 -11.77 32.81 -2.11
CA PRO A 2 -12.39 32.21 -0.94
C PRO A 2 -11.78 32.83 0.32
N ASP A 3 -12.59 32.96 1.37
CA ASP A 3 -12.13 33.49 2.66
C ASP A 3 -11.05 32.57 3.26
N PRO A 4 -10.02 33.14 3.93
CA PRO A 4 -8.98 32.33 4.55
C PRO A 4 -9.60 31.39 5.60
N ILE A 5 -9.22 30.11 5.54
CA ILE A 5 -9.70 29.08 6.46
C ILE A 5 -9.22 29.44 7.87
N SER A 6 -10.15 29.55 8.82
CA SER A 6 -9.80 29.80 10.21
C SER A 6 -9.25 28.53 10.87
N LEU A 7 -8.37 28.69 11.87
CA LEU A 7 -7.88 27.57 12.69
C LEU A 7 -9.02 26.74 13.28
N VAL A 8 -10.09 27.40 13.76
CA VAL A 8 -11.26 26.73 14.34
C VAL A 8 -11.94 25.84 13.29
N THR A 9 -12.09 26.34 12.07
CA THR A 9 -12.62 25.57 10.93
C THR A 9 -11.72 24.37 10.61
N ALA A 10 -10.40 24.56 10.58
CA ALA A 10 -9.47 23.48 10.30
C ALA A 10 -9.53 22.38 11.37
N ILE A 11 -9.41 22.74 12.66
CA ILE A 11 -9.46 21.79 13.78
C ILE A 11 -10.77 20.99 13.79
N THR A 12 -11.90 21.66 13.57
CA THR A 12 -13.22 21.01 13.60
C THR A 12 -13.50 20.20 12.33
N GLY A 13 -12.91 20.57 11.20
CA GLY A 13 -13.13 19.95 9.90
C GLY A 13 -12.26 18.73 9.61
N ILE A 14 -11.00 18.69 10.09
CA ILE A 14 -10.04 17.61 9.82
C ILE A 14 -10.64 16.20 10.03
N PRO A 15 -11.32 15.90 11.14
CA PRO A 15 -11.86 14.55 11.36
C PRO A 15 -12.91 14.15 10.31
N GLY A 16 -13.77 15.09 9.91
CA GLY A 16 -14.82 14.83 8.92
C GLY A 16 -14.24 14.60 7.52
N ILE A 17 -13.35 15.49 7.09
CA ILE A 17 -12.77 15.43 5.75
C ILE A 17 -11.79 14.26 5.61
N PHE A 18 -11.03 13.93 6.65
CA PHE A 18 -10.21 12.71 6.69
C PHE A 18 -11.04 11.45 6.50
N LYS A 19 -12.15 11.30 7.25
CA LYS A 19 -13.07 10.16 7.07
C LYS A 19 -13.63 10.13 5.65
N SER A 20 -13.96 11.28 5.09
CA SER A 20 -14.46 11.39 3.71
C SER A 20 -13.43 10.94 2.67
N CYS A 21 -12.15 11.28 2.86
CA CYS A 21 -11.05 10.83 2.01
C CYS A 21 -10.82 9.32 2.12
N VAL A 22 -10.81 8.78 3.35
CA VAL A 22 -10.69 7.33 3.60
C VAL A 22 -11.86 6.57 2.97
N ASP A 23 -13.07 7.10 3.08
CA ASP A 23 -14.27 6.51 2.51
C ASP A 23 -14.18 6.45 0.97
N CYS A 24 -13.65 7.48 0.29
CA CYS A 24 -13.50 7.51 -1.16
C CYS A 24 -12.82 6.25 -1.76
N PHE A 25 -11.79 5.71 -1.09
CA PHE A 25 -11.09 4.51 -1.57
C PHE A 25 -12.02 3.29 -1.74
N GLN A 26 -13.05 3.17 -0.90
CA GLN A 26 -13.95 2.01 -0.90
C GLN A 26 -14.90 1.98 -2.12
N TYR A 27 -15.05 3.11 -2.81
CA TYR A 27 -15.98 3.28 -3.91
C TYR A 27 -15.32 3.25 -5.28
N VAL A 28 -13.99 3.19 -5.34
CA VAL A 28 -13.25 3.08 -6.60
C VAL A 28 -13.26 1.63 -7.07
N ARG A 29 -13.83 1.40 -8.26
CA ARG A 29 -13.71 0.14 -9.00
C ARG A 29 -12.81 0.33 -10.22
N LEU A 30 -12.16 -0.74 -10.67
CA LEU A 30 -11.34 -0.71 -11.89
C LEU A 30 -12.03 -1.50 -13.01
N GLY A 31 -12.10 -0.90 -14.19
CA GLY A 31 -12.71 -1.48 -15.39
C GLY A 31 -11.86 -2.57 -16.03
N GLN A 32 -12.46 -3.36 -16.92
CA GLN A 32 -11.83 -4.46 -17.64
C GLN A 32 -10.59 -4.07 -18.46
N ARG A 33 -10.52 -2.80 -18.87
CA ARG A 33 -9.42 -2.26 -19.66
C ARG A 33 -8.07 -2.24 -18.93
N PHE A 34 -8.04 -2.45 -17.61
CA PHE A 34 -6.80 -2.61 -16.86
C PHE A 34 -6.09 -3.93 -17.19
N GLY A 35 -6.82 -4.98 -17.60
CA GLY A 35 -6.27 -6.26 -18.04
C GLY A 35 -5.20 -6.80 -17.07
N LYS A 36 -3.99 -7.04 -17.58
CA LYS A 36 -2.85 -7.56 -16.80
C LYS A 36 -2.38 -6.64 -15.66
N ASP A 37 -2.62 -5.34 -15.75
CA ASP A 37 -2.17 -4.36 -14.74
C ASP A 37 -3.17 -4.25 -13.57
N TYR A 38 -4.36 -4.86 -13.70
CA TYR A 38 -5.44 -4.75 -12.71
C TYR A 38 -5.00 -5.07 -11.28
N GLY A 39 -4.29 -6.18 -11.08
CA GLY A 39 -3.85 -6.60 -9.74
C GLY A 39 -2.87 -5.61 -9.11
N ILE A 40 -1.92 -5.09 -9.89
CA ILE A 40 -0.94 -4.12 -9.42
C ILE A 40 -1.62 -2.78 -9.12
N CYS A 41 -2.51 -2.31 -10.00
CA CYS A 41 -3.28 -1.08 -9.77
C CYS A 41 -4.17 -1.20 -8.51
N LEU A 42 -4.84 -2.33 -8.32
CA LEU A 42 -5.62 -2.56 -7.10
C LEU A 42 -4.74 -2.57 -5.85
N ALA A 43 -3.57 -3.20 -5.90
CA ALA A 43 -2.61 -3.17 -4.80
C ALA A 43 -2.07 -1.76 -4.53
N LYS A 44 -1.80 -0.95 -5.57
CA LYS A 44 -1.39 0.46 -5.41
C LYS A 44 -2.48 1.30 -4.72
N LEU A 45 -3.74 1.10 -5.09
CA LEU A 45 -4.89 1.77 -4.46
C LEU A 45 -4.96 1.43 -2.97
N GLU A 46 -4.86 0.15 -2.61
CA GLU A 46 -4.90 -0.30 -1.22
C GLU A 46 -3.65 0.17 -0.43
N ALA A 47 -2.48 0.22 -1.06
CA ALA A 47 -1.27 0.76 -0.43
C ALA A 47 -1.41 2.25 -0.11
N ALA A 48 -1.94 3.06 -1.05
CA ALA A 48 -2.24 4.47 -0.82
C ALA A 48 -3.29 4.67 0.27
N HIS A 49 -4.30 3.80 0.32
CA HIS A 49 -5.32 3.79 1.37
C HIS A 49 -4.72 3.55 2.76
N ILE A 50 -3.88 2.52 2.90
CA ILE A 50 -3.16 2.23 4.15
C ILE A 50 -2.29 3.40 4.57
N ARG A 51 -1.57 4.02 3.62
CA ARG A 51 -0.70 5.17 3.88
C ARG A 51 -1.48 6.35 4.47
N LEU A 52 -2.65 6.69 3.91
CA LEU A 52 -3.50 7.75 4.44
C LEU A 52 -4.01 7.42 5.86
N THR A 53 -4.46 6.19 6.08
CA THR A 53 -4.93 5.78 7.43
C THR A 53 -3.80 5.80 8.46
N ARG A 54 -2.57 5.47 8.05
CA ARG A 54 -1.37 5.52 8.89
C ARG A 54 -1.08 6.93 9.38
N TRP A 55 -1.22 7.93 8.50
CA TRP A 55 -1.08 9.33 8.87
C TRP A 55 -2.13 9.77 9.92
N GLY A 56 -3.37 9.31 9.79
CA GLY A 56 -4.45 9.70 10.70
C GLY A 56 -4.43 9.01 12.08
N GLU A 57 -3.76 7.87 12.22
CA GLU A 57 -3.69 7.10 13.48
C GLU A 57 -3.10 7.88 14.66
N PRO A 58 -1.88 8.47 14.57
CA PRO A 58 -1.27 9.16 15.71
C PRO A 58 -2.06 10.40 16.13
N LEU A 59 -2.82 10.99 15.21
CA LEU A 59 -3.72 12.13 15.44
C LEU A 59 -5.06 11.70 16.07
N GLY A 60 -5.28 10.39 16.28
CA GLY A 60 -6.49 9.83 16.86
C GLY A 60 -7.72 9.88 15.93
N LEU A 61 -7.52 10.13 14.64
CA LEU A 61 -8.60 10.27 13.65
C LEU A 61 -9.32 8.95 13.36
N LEU A 62 -8.66 7.81 13.62
CA LEU A 62 -9.24 6.47 13.45
C LEU A 62 -10.14 6.02 14.61
N GLN A 63 -10.14 6.76 15.73
CA GLN A 63 -10.81 6.35 16.99
C GLN A 63 -11.78 7.41 17.51
N ASP A 64 -12.08 8.44 16.72
CA ASP A 64 -12.86 9.62 17.14
C ASP A 64 -12.32 10.29 18.41
N LYS A 65 -11.01 10.14 18.65
CA LYS A 65 -10.27 10.70 19.78
C LYS A 65 -9.23 11.69 19.27
N VAL A 66 -9.69 12.73 18.59
CA VAL A 66 -8.85 13.71 17.88
C VAL A 66 -7.85 14.36 18.84
N LYS A 67 -6.55 14.23 18.57
CA LYS A 67 -5.43 14.77 19.36
C LYS A 67 -4.64 15.83 18.58
N VAL A 68 -5.34 16.79 17.97
CA VAL A 68 -4.70 17.81 17.13
C VAL A 68 -4.34 19.08 17.93
N GLN A 69 -5.06 19.38 19.02
CA GLN A 69 -4.88 20.62 19.78
C GLN A 69 -3.61 20.63 20.66
N GLY A 70 -2.85 21.73 20.61
CA GLY A 70 -1.74 22.04 21.52
C GLY A 70 -0.39 21.39 21.22
N SER A 71 -0.29 20.59 20.16
CA SER A 71 0.94 19.85 19.79
C SER A 71 1.57 20.29 18.47
N PHE A 72 0.90 21.12 17.67
CA PHE A 72 1.30 21.51 16.31
C PHE A 72 1.04 23.01 16.08
N SER A 73 1.72 23.60 15.08
CA SER A 73 1.49 25.01 14.72
C SER A 73 0.12 25.21 14.09
N ASP A 74 -0.43 26.41 14.24
CA ASP A 74 -1.73 26.76 13.65
C ASP A 74 -1.67 26.66 12.12
N GLU A 75 -0.54 27.05 11.53
CA GLU A 75 -0.28 26.94 10.09
C GLU A 75 -0.29 25.50 9.59
N ASP A 76 0.35 24.57 10.30
CA ASP A 76 0.39 23.15 9.92
C ASP A 76 -1.00 22.52 9.99
N ILE A 77 -1.81 22.90 10.99
CA ILE A 77 -3.18 22.40 11.15
C ILE A 77 -4.06 22.90 10.00
N ILE A 78 -3.98 24.19 9.65
CA ILE A 78 -4.72 24.76 8.51
C ILE A 78 -4.28 24.08 7.22
N ARG A 79 -2.97 23.90 7.04
CA ARG A 79 -2.43 23.27 5.84
C ARG A 79 -2.84 21.82 5.70
N ALA A 80 -2.91 21.07 6.79
CA ALA A 80 -3.39 19.69 6.78
C ALA A 80 -4.85 19.59 6.35
N TYR A 81 -5.70 20.51 6.82
CA TYR A 81 -7.09 20.60 6.36
C TYR A 81 -7.17 20.86 4.84
N GLU A 82 -6.38 21.82 4.34
CA GLU A 82 -6.33 22.12 2.90
C GLU A 82 -5.86 20.93 2.06
N LEU A 83 -4.83 20.20 2.50
CA LEU A 83 -4.32 19.02 1.79
C LEU A 83 -5.35 17.88 1.77
N LEU A 84 -6.09 17.65 2.86
CA LEU A 84 -7.20 16.70 2.87
C LEU A 84 -8.33 17.13 1.92
N ALA A 85 -8.64 18.42 1.86
CA ALA A 85 -9.63 18.95 0.92
C ALA A 85 -9.20 18.75 -0.54
N LEU A 86 -7.91 18.90 -0.82
CA LEU A 86 -7.36 18.58 -2.14
C LEU A 86 -7.46 17.09 -2.46
N ILE A 87 -7.20 16.19 -1.50
CA ILE A 87 -7.36 14.74 -1.71
C ILE A 87 -8.82 14.42 -2.06
N GLU A 88 -9.78 14.98 -1.32
CA GLU A 88 -11.20 14.79 -1.62
C GLU A 88 -11.56 15.31 -3.02
N ALA A 89 -11.10 16.51 -3.38
CA ALA A 89 -11.31 17.09 -4.70
C ALA A 89 -10.69 16.23 -5.83
N THR A 90 -9.50 15.65 -5.64
CA THR A 90 -8.88 14.73 -6.62
C THR A 90 -9.78 13.51 -6.89
N PHE A 91 -10.41 12.94 -5.87
CA PHE A 91 -11.38 11.86 -6.06
C PHE A 91 -12.62 12.32 -6.84
N GLU A 92 -13.17 13.50 -6.52
CA GLU A 92 -14.34 14.06 -7.20
C GLU A 92 -14.05 14.35 -8.67
N GLU A 93 -12.91 14.96 -8.98
CA GLU A 93 -12.47 15.24 -10.35
C GLU A 93 -12.29 13.95 -11.17
N ALA A 94 -11.66 12.92 -10.57
CA ALA A 94 -11.49 11.62 -11.20
C ALA A 94 -12.85 10.92 -11.44
N GLN A 95 -13.78 11.03 -10.49
CA GLN A 95 -15.15 10.51 -10.62
C GLN A 95 -15.91 11.21 -11.76
N GLU A 96 -15.85 12.53 -11.84
CA GLU A 96 -16.48 13.29 -12.91
C GLU A 96 -15.90 12.94 -14.28
N ALA A 97 -14.57 12.84 -14.38
CA ALA A 97 -13.90 12.46 -15.61
C ALA A 97 -14.32 11.06 -16.07
N ALA A 98 -14.40 10.11 -15.13
CA ALA A 98 -14.87 8.76 -15.39
C ALA A 98 -16.34 8.72 -15.83
N ALA A 99 -17.21 9.53 -15.22
CA ALA A 99 -18.61 9.65 -15.62
C ALA A 99 -18.76 10.22 -17.05
N LYS A 100 -18.03 11.31 -17.36
CA LYS A 100 -17.99 11.91 -18.70
C LYS A 100 -17.49 10.90 -19.75
N TYR A 101 -16.48 10.10 -19.40
CA TYR A 101 -15.98 9.02 -20.25
C TYR A 101 -17.05 7.94 -20.48
N ALA A 102 -17.72 7.48 -19.43
CA ALA A 102 -18.75 6.46 -19.51
C ALA A 102 -19.92 6.88 -20.41
N ASP A 103 -20.41 8.11 -20.25
CA ASP A 103 -21.49 8.64 -21.07
C ASP A 103 -21.11 8.75 -22.55
N SER A 104 -19.86 9.16 -22.84
CA SER A 104 -19.33 9.20 -24.19
C SER A 104 -19.27 7.82 -24.84
N ARG A 105 -18.91 6.78 -24.08
CA ARG A 105 -18.87 5.39 -24.58
C ARG A 105 -20.26 4.81 -24.83
N ARG A 106 -21.21 5.04 -23.92
CA ARG A 106 -22.62 4.63 -24.09
C ARG A 106 -23.25 5.26 -25.34
N LYS A 107 -23.05 6.57 -25.54
CA LYS A 107 -23.53 7.29 -26.74
C LYS A 107 -22.96 6.72 -28.05
N LYS A 108 -21.78 6.09 -27.99
CA LYS A 108 -21.11 5.46 -29.13
C LYS A 108 -21.39 3.96 -29.24
N GLY A 109 -22.28 3.39 -28.41
CA GLY A 109 -22.59 1.96 -28.38
C GLY A 109 -21.42 1.08 -27.96
N LYS A 110 -20.48 1.61 -27.17
CA LYS A 110 -19.25 0.92 -26.73
C LYS A 110 -19.34 0.46 -25.27
N ASP A 111 -20.43 -0.18 -24.91
CA ASP A 111 -20.69 -0.57 -23.51
C ASP A 111 -19.68 -1.57 -22.96
N LYS A 112 -19.06 -2.39 -23.83
CA LYS A 112 -17.95 -3.29 -23.48
C LYS A 112 -16.76 -2.56 -22.85
N ASP A 113 -16.51 -1.31 -23.23
CA ASP A 113 -15.42 -0.51 -22.66
C ASP A 113 -15.67 -0.12 -21.19
N LEU A 114 -16.89 -0.35 -20.69
CA LEU A 114 -17.35 -0.03 -19.33
C LEU A 114 -17.57 -1.27 -18.47
N GLU A 115 -17.26 -2.46 -18.98
CA GLU A 115 -17.32 -3.68 -18.17
C GLU A 115 -16.37 -3.55 -16.98
N LEU A 116 -16.84 -3.94 -15.81
CA LEU A 116 -16.05 -4.01 -14.59
C LEU A 116 -15.38 -5.37 -14.50
N ILE A 117 -14.21 -5.41 -13.86
CA ILE A 117 -13.63 -6.68 -13.47
C ILE A 117 -14.26 -7.14 -12.18
N ASP A 118 -14.75 -8.37 -12.19
CA ASP A 118 -15.04 -9.11 -10.97
C ASP A 118 -13.70 -9.56 -10.33
N GLU A 119 -13.42 -9.00 -9.15
CA GLU A 119 -12.25 -9.30 -8.32
C GLU A 119 -12.06 -10.80 -8.07
N GLU A 120 -13.15 -11.59 -8.06
CA GLU A 120 -13.10 -13.03 -7.80
C GLU A 120 -12.76 -13.85 -9.04
N HIS A 121 -13.12 -13.36 -10.22
CA HIS A 121 -13.06 -14.11 -11.49
C HIS A 121 -11.82 -13.79 -12.33
N MET A 122 -11.14 -12.68 -12.05
CA MET A 122 -9.85 -12.40 -12.70
C MET A 122 -8.76 -13.25 -12.04
N GLY A 123 -8.04 -13.98 -12.88
CA GLY A 123 -6.85 -14.77 -12.52
C GLY A 123 -5.68 -13.88 -12.12
N LEU A 124 -5.86 -13.09 -11.06
CA LEU A 124 -4.79 -12.47 -10.32
C LEU A 124 -3.74 -13.54 -9.99
N GLY A 125 -2.46 -13.21 -10.15
CA GLY A 125 -1.40 -14.05 -9.62
C GLY A 125 -1.66 -14.35 -8.14
N GLY A 126 -1.37 -15.56 -7.68
CA GLY A 126 -1.65 -15.97 -6.30
C GLY A 126 -1.12 -14.96 -5.28
N SER A 127 0.12 -14.52 -5.46
CA SER A 127 0.81 -13.54 -4.62
C SER A 127 0.11 -12.17 -4.55
N ILE A 128 -0.24 -11.57 -5.71
CA ILE A 128 -0.87 -10.25 -5.74
C ILE A 128 -2.30 -10.27 -5.16
N LYS A 129 -3.03 -11.37 -5.34
CA LYS A 129 -4.36 -11.55 -4.75
C LYS A 129 -4.28 -11.62 -3.23
N LEU A 130 -3.31 -12.38 -2.71
CA LEU A 130 -3.03 -12.46 -1.28
C LEU A 130 -2.65 -11.09 -0.72
N LEU A 131 -1.76 -10.35 -1.40
CA LEU A 131 -1.39 -9.00 -1.00
C LEU A 131 -2.62 -8.09 -0.87
N VAL A 132 -3.41 -7.95 -1.93
CA VAL A 132 -4.62 -7.10 -1.91
C VAL A 132 -5.56 -7.48 -0.76
N THR A 133 -5.77 -8.78 -0.54
CA THR A 133 -6.63 -9.27 0.54
C THR A 133 -6.07 -8.89 1.91
N SER A 134 -4.76 -9.04 2.11
CA SER A 134 -4.07 -8.67 3.34
C SER A 134 -4.11 -7.17 3.60
N LEU A 135 -3.86 -6.33 2.58
CA LEU A 135 -3.95 -4.87 2.70
C LEU A 135 -5.38 -4.42 3.05
N LYS A 136 -6.40 -5.00 2.40
CA LYS A 136 -7.82 -4.75 2.75
C LYS A 136 -8.13 -5.12 4.20
N SER A 137 -7.57 -6.23 4.69
CA SER A 137 -7.73 -6.64 6.10
C SER A 137 -7.14 -5.61 7.06
N VAL A 138 -5.91 -5.12 6.78
CA VAL A 138 -5.25 -4.07 7.57
C VAL A 138 -6.10 -2.80 7.61
N SER A 139 -6.56 -2.32 6.44
CA SER A 139 -7.43 -1.14 6.34
C SER A 139 -8.73 -1.33 7.13
N LYS A 140 -9.36 -2.49 7.00
CA LYS A 140 -10.62 -2.81 7.69
C LYS A 140 -10.47 -2.81 9.21
N GLU A 141 -9.39 -3.39 9.73
CA GLU A 141 -9.15 -3.41 11.18
C GLU A 141 -8.89 -1.99 11.72
N ARG A 142 -8.09 -1.19 11.00
CA ARG A 142 -7.84 0.23 11.35
C ARG A 142 -9.11 1.06 11.43
N GLN A 143 -10.04 0.79 10.54
CA GLN A 143 -11.27 1.56 10.37
C GLN A 143 -12.45 0.95 11.12
N ARG A 144 -12.24 -0.10 11.91
CA ARG A 144 -13.31 -0.85 12.56
C ARG A 144 -14.23 0.00 13.43
N ASN A 145 -13.70 1.09 13.99
CA ASN A 145 -14.44 2.02 14.85
C ASN A 145 -14.91 3.28 14.11
N LEU A 146 -14.64 3.40 12.82
CA LEU A 146 -15.04 4.55 12.03
C LEU A 146 -16.47 4.39 11.51
N SER A 147 -17.31 5.37 11.83
CA SER A 147 -18.53 5.61 11.06
C SER A 147 -18.14 6.39 9.80
N LEU A 148 -18.03 5.69 8.68
CA LEU A 148 -17.74 6.30 7.39
C LEU A 148 -19.05 6.75 6.69
N PRO A 149 -19.02 7.87 5.95
CA PRO A 149 -20.16 8.28 5.13
C PRO A 149 -20.49 7.19 4.08
N ARG A 150 -21.68 7.26 3.48
CA ARG A 150 -22.02 6.40 2.34
C ARG A 150 -21.86 7.22 1.07
N LYS A 151 -20.81 6.97 0.30
CA LYS A 151 -20.63 7.55 -1.04
C LYS A 151 -21.14 6.61 -2.14
N ILE A 152 -21.12 7.10 -3.38
CA ILE A 152 -21.57 6.37 -4.56
C ILE A 152 -20.40 5.59 -5.16
N THR A 153 -20.57 4.28 -5.35
CA THR A 153 -19.59 3.45 -6.08
C THR A 153 -19.44 3.92 -7.53
N TRP A 154 -18.21 4.09 -7.97
CA TRP A 154 -17.88 4.50 -9.33
C TRP A 154 -16.67 3.71 -9.85
N ALA A 155 -16.33 3.88 -11.13
CA ALA A 155 -15.28 3.09 -11.75
C ALA A 155 -14.33 3.91 -12.60
N LEU A 156 -13.04 3.61 -12.51
CA LEU A 156 -12.00 4.05 -13.44
C LEU A 156 -11.91 3.06 -14.59
N TYR A 157 -11.87 3.56 -15.83
CA TYR A 157 -11.89 2.72 -17.05
C TYR A 157 -10.57 2.72 -17.82
N GLY A 158 -9.52 3.33 -17.29
CA GLY A 158 -8.23 3.43 -17.96
C GLY A 158 -7.11 3.80 -17.00
N LYS A 159 -5.89 3.41 -17.39
CA LYS A 159 -4.69 3.57 -16.59
C LYS A 159 -4.31 5.03 -16.34
N ASP A 160 -4.41 5.89 -17.36
CA ASP A 160 -4.04 7.31 -17.22
C ASP A 160 -4.80 8.03 -16.08
N GLY A 161 -6.12 7.80 -15.98
CA GLY A 161 -6.91 8.38 -14.91
C GLY A 161 -6.60 7.78 -13.53
N PHE A 162 -6.16 6.53 -13.49
CA PHE A 162 -5.71 5.88 -12.27
C PHE A 162 -4.34 6.38 -11.82
N ASP A 163 -3.37 6.44 -12.73
CA ASP A 163 -2.02 6.90 -12.44
C ASP A 163 -2.03 8.37 -11.98
N SER A 164 -2.87 9.22 -12.59
CA SER A 164 -3.08 10.60 -12.12
C SER A 164 -3.66 10.64 -10.70
N LEU A 165 -4.77 9.94 -10.45
CA LEU A 165 -5.42 9.90 -9.13
C LEU A 165 -4.46 9.41 -8.04
N ILE A 166 -3.76 8.30 -8.29
CA ILE A 166 -2.83 7.73 -7.31
C ILE A 166 -1.61 8.64 -7.12
N GLY A 167 -1.05 9.19 -8.20
CA GLY A 167 0.10 10.11 -8.12
C GLY A 167 -0.22 11.33 -7.26
N ASP A 168 -1.37 11.97 -7.48
CA ASP A 168 -1.82 13.13 -6.72
C ASP A 168 -2.05 12.79 -5.24
N ILE A 169 -2.74 11.68 -4.94
CA ILE A 169 -2.97 11.20 -3.57
C ILE A 169 -1.64 10.92 -2.86
N VAL A 170 -0.71 10.25 -3.53
CA VAL A 170 0.63 9.92 -3.00
C VAL A 170 1.40 11.20 -2.68
N ALA A 171 1.37 12.20 -3.57
CA ALA A 171 2.05 13.48 -3.36
C ALA A 171 1.42 14.26 -2.19
N LEU A 172 0.08 14.39 -2.17
CA LEU A 172 -0.65 15.09 -1.12
C LEU A 172 -0.46 14.42 0.25
N THR A 173 -0.48 13.09 0.30
CA THR A 173 -0.22 12.33 1.54
C THR A 173 1.23 12.46 2.01
N SER A 174 2.19 12.59 1.08
CA SER A 174 3.59 12.88 1.44
C SER A 174 3.70 14.23 2.13
N ASN A 175 3.09 15.27 1.55
CA ASN A 175 3.04 16.61 2.14
C ASN A 175 2.36 16.59 3.52
N LEU A 176 1.28 15.81 3.68
CA LEU A 176 0.61 15.63 4.97
C LEU A 176 1.55 15.06 6.04
N MET A 177 2.41 14.10 5.70
CA MET A 177 3.35 13.52 6.66
C MET A 177 4.44 14.49 7.08
N GLU A 178 4.92 15.33 6.17
CA GLU A 178 5.97 16.33 6.44
C GLU A 178 5.53 17.39 7.46
N LEU A 179 4.24 17.70 7.54
CA LEU A 179 3.68 18.67 8.50
C LEU A 179 3.74 18.20 9.97
N PHE A 180 3.86 16.90 10.23
CA PHE A 180 3.75 16.34 11.59
C PHE A 180 4.96 15.45 11.97
N PRO A 181 6.19 15.99 11.99
CA PRO A 181 7.40 15.19 12.21
C PRO A 181 7.45 14.51 13.60
N SER A 182 6.78 15.07 14.62
CA SER A 182 6.70 14.43 15.94
C SER A 182 5.94 13.08 15.92
N ASN A 183 5.12 12.84 14.89
CA ASN A 183 4.41 11.58 14.68
C ASN A 183 5.22 10.55 13.88
N GLU A 184 6.40 10.91 13.35
CA GLU A 184 7.20 10.04 12.47
C GLU A 184 7.54 8.70 13.14
N ARG A 185 7.89 8.72 14.44
CA ARG A 185 8.18 7.50 15.20
C ARG A 185 6.99 6.54 15.17
N ARG A 186 5.79 7.02 15.49
CA ARG A 186 4.58 6.21 15.51
C ARG A 186 4.22 5.69 14.12
N MET A 187 4.39 6.52 13.08
CA MET A 187 4.17 6.09 11.70
C MET A 187 5.15 4.98 11.27
N LYS A 188 6.42 5.02 11.71
CA LYS A 188 7.39 3.94 11.47
C LYS A 188 7.01 2.66 12.21
N GLU A 189 6.59 2.76 13.47
CA GLU A 189 6.07 1.62 14.23
C GLU A 189 4.89 0.97 13.52
N LEU A 190 3.95 1.78 13.00
CA LEU A 190 2.82 1.27 12.22
C LEU A 190 3.26 0.58 10.93
N CYS A 191 4.26 1.11 10.21
CA CYS A 191 4.82 0.41 9.05
C CYS A 191 5.39 -0.97 9.44
N GLN A 192 6.09 -1.04 10.58
CA GLN A 192 6.65 -2.30 11.06
C GLN A 192 5.56 -3.28 11.49
N GLU A 193 4.52 -2.81 12.17
CA GLU A 193 3.33 -3.61 12.52
C GLU A 193 2.64 -4.15 11.26
N GLU A 194 2.47 -3.31 10.23
CA GLU A 194 1.90 -3.70 8.92
C GLU A 194 2.73 -4.80 8.27
N VAL A 195 4.05 -4.60 8.12
CA VAL A 195 4.97 -5.58 7.51
C VAL A 195 4.99 -6.89 8.32
N ASN A 196 5.01 -6.81 9.65
CA ASN A 196 5.01 -8.00 10.51
C ASN A 196 3.74 -8.84 10.41
N ASN A 197 2.62 -8.24 10.00
CA ASN A 197 1.33 -8.90 9.81
C ASN A 197 1.15 -9.47 8.40
N LEU A 198 2.09 -9.21 7.49
CA LEU A 198 2.12 -9.79 6.15
C LEU A 198 3.01 -11.03 6.13
N ASP A 199 2.70 -11.97 5.24
CA ASP A 199 3.65 -13.02 4.87
C ASP A 199 4.78 -12.46 3.99
N ASP A 200 5.92 -13.16 3.93
CA ASP A 200 7.10 -12.65 3.22
C ASP A 200 6.87 -12.48 1.70
N GLU A 201 5.98 -13.29 1.12
CA GLU A 201 5.59 -13.15 -0.30
C GLU A 201 4.83 -11.84 -0.54
N CYS A 202 3.87 -11.50 0.33
CA CYS A 202 3.16 -10.23 0.31
C CYS A 202 4.11 -9.05 0.59
N VAL A 203 5.07 -9.18 1.50
CA VAL A 203 6.06 -8.12 1.77
C VAL A 203 6.89 -7.83 0.51
N PHE A 204 7.31 -8.86 -0.21
CA PHE A 204 8.05 -8.70 -1.47
C PHE A 204 7.19 -8.07 -2.57
N GLU A 205 5.95 -8.53 -2.75
CA GLU A 205 5.04 -7.94 -3.74
C GLU A 205 4.68 -6.49 -3.39
N LEU A 206 4.50 -6.14 -2.12
CA LEU A 206 4.27 -4.76 -1.69
C LEU A 206 5.46 -3.88 -2.07
N GLY A 207 6.69 -4.37 -1.87
CA GLY A 207 7.91 -3.68 -2.30
C GLY A 207 7.92 -3.40 -3.80
N ARG A 208 7.46 -4.34 -4.63
CA ARG A 208 7.33 -4.17 -6.09
C ARG A 208 6.22 -3.19 -6.47
N VAL A 209 5.08 -3.26 -5.79
CA VAL A 209 3.92 -2.38 -6.01
C VAL A 209 4.26 -0.92 -5.70
N LEU A 210 5.03 -0.68 -4.65
CA LEU A 210 5.45 0.65 -4.23
C LEU A 210 6.54 1.25 -5.11
N GLN A 211 7.27 0.45 -5.89
CA GLN A 211 8.23 1.00 -6.85
C GLN A 211 7.50 1.86 -7.88
N ASN A 212 7.97 3.08 -8.02
CA ASN A 212 7.51 4.00 -9.03
C ASN A 212 8.64 4.17 -10.06
N ASP A 213 8.45 3.63 -11.26
CA ASP A 213 9.42 3.67 -12.37
C ASP A 213 9.48 5.06 -13.04
N ASP A 214 8.66 6.00 -12.60
CA ASP A 214 8.68 7.36 -13.14
C ASP A 214 9.95 8.08 -12.68
N LYS A 215 10.70 8.64 -13.64
CA LYS A 215 12.10 9.12 -13.47
C LYS A 215 12.25 10.34 -12.56
N MET A 216 11.21 10.73 -11.84
CA MET A 216 11.19 11.83 -10.88
C MET A 216 11.25 11.22 -9.47
N LEU A 217 12.37 11.43 -8.78
CA LEU A 217 12.53 11.03 -7.38
C LEU A 217 11.41 11.65 -6.52
N PRO A 218 10.89 10.93 -5.51
CA PRO A 218 11.29 9.59 -5.09
C PRO A 218 10.73 8.47 -5.99
N ASN A 219 11.56 7.45 -6.27
CA ASN A 219 11.24 6.26 -7.08
C ASN A 219 10.29 5.28 -6.33
N THR A 220 9.46 5.81 -5.42
CA THR A 220 8.55 5.04 -4.59
C THR A 220 7.32 5.85 -4.17
N ASP A 221 6.17 5.19 -4.20
CA ASP A 221 4.89 5.73 -3.76
C ASP A 221 4.77 5.80 -2.22
N ASP A 222 5.68 5.18 -1.46
CA ASP A 222 5.75 5.28 0.01
C ASP A 222 7.17 5.00 0.51
N ALA A 223 7.95 6.06 0.74
CA ALA A 223 9.34 5.96 1.19
C ALA A 223 9.50 5.29 2.57
N MET A 224 8.59 5.56 3.51
CA MET A 224 8.67 5.02 4.86
C MET A 224 8.36 3.52 4.87
N MET A 225 7.33 3.10 4.14
CA MET A 225 7.03 1.69 3.97
C MET A 225 8.13 0.97 3.20
N SER A 226 8.64 1.58 2.12
CA SER A 226 9.73 0.98 1.32
C SER A 226 10.99 0.75 2.13
N GLU A 227 11.35 1.68 3.00
CA GLU A 227 12.47 1.51 3.92
C GLU A 227 12.20 0.39 4.94
N THR A 228 10.98 0.31 5.47
CA THR A 228 10.59 -0.75 6.42
C THR A 228 10.66 -2.13 5.75
N ILE A 229 10.17 -2.26 4.52
CA ILE A 229 10.28 -3.48 3.70
C ILE A 229 11.75 -3.80 3.44
N ARG A 230 12.58 -2.80 3.09
CA ARG A 230 14.01 -3.01 2.87
C ARG A 230 14.68 -3.58 4.10
N VAL A 231 14.45 -3.01 5.28
CA VAL A 231 14.98 -3.49 6.56
C VAL A 231 14.46 -4.90 6.86
N HIS A 232 13.16 -5.18 6.66
CA HIS A 232 12.58 -6.52 6.86
C HIS A 232 13.21 -7.56 5.93
N VAL A 233 13.39 -7.24 4.65
CA VAL A 233 14.02 -8.15 3.68
C VAL A 233 15.49 -8.32 3.99
N GLU A 234 16.20 -7.27 4.43
CA GLU A 234 17.59 -7.34 4.85
C GLU A 234 17.78 -8.18 6.12
N SER A 235 16.81 -8.21 7.03
CA SER A 235 16.83 -9.02 8.26
C SER A 235 16.35 -10.47 8.09
N HIS A 236 15.86 -10.84 6.90
CA HIS A 236 15.42 -12.20 6.56
C HIS A 236 16.15 -12.71 5.30
N ARG A 237 17.39 -12.28 5.08
CA ARG A 237 18.07 -12.47 3.80
C ARG A 237 18.83 -13.79 3.75
N LEU A 238 18.42 -14.68 2.85
CA LEU A 238 19.25 -15.79 2.37
C LEU A 238 19.95 -15.37 1.09
N GLN A 239 21.26 -15.09 1.17
CA GLN A 239 22.09 -14.77 0.01
C GLN A 239 23.03 -15.93 -0.30
N PHE A 240 23.02 -16.37 -1.56
CA PHE A 240 23.99 -17.32 -2.10
C PHE A 240 24.63 -16.72 -3.34
N ARG A 241 25.92 -16.39 -3.27
CA ARG A 241 26.71 -15.82 -4.36
C ARG A 241 27.89 -16.72 -4.68
N ASN A 242 28.34 -16.71 -5.94
CA ASN A 242 29.48 -17.52 -6.40
C ASN A 242 29.33 -19.01 -6.05
N VAL A 243 28.14 -19.57 -6.24
CA VAL A 243 27.86 -21.00 -6.02
C VAL A 243 28.16 -21.79 -7.29
N ASN A 244 29.07 -22.75 -7.20
CA ASN A 244 29.41 -23.70 -8.25
C ASN A 244 28.99 -25.11 -7.82
N ILE A 245 28.18 -25.79 -8.62
CA ILE A 245 27.72 -27.15 -8.36
C ILE A 245 28.20 -28.03 -9.51
N ASP A 246 29.09 -28.97 -9.20
CA ASP A 246 29.78 -29.82 -10.16
C ASP A 246 29.78 -31.28 -9.66
N GLY A 247 28.67 -31.98 -9.87
CA GLY A 247 28.48 -33.34 -9.35
C GLY A 247 27.09 -33.93 -9.60
N GLN A 248 26.83 -35.11 -9.03
CA GLN A 248 25.56 -35.84 -9.11
C GLN A 248 24.96 -35.99 -7.70
N GLY A 249 24.42 -34.90 -7.16
CA GLY A 249 23.84 -34.85 -5.82
C GLY A 249 22.62 -33.94 -5.74
N ILE A 250 21.97 -33.93 -4.58
CA ILE A 250 20.85 -33.03 -4.27
C ILE A 250 21.40 -31.86 -3.46
N THR A 251 21.24 -30.64 -3.97
CA THR A 251 21.59 -29.41 -3.24
C THR A 251 20.32 -28.64 -2.93
N ARG A 252 20.16 -28.22 -1.67
CA ARG A 252 19.12 -27.30 -1.21
C ARG A 252 19.77 -26.04 -0.66
N LEU A 253 19.42 -24.91 -1.26
CA LEU A 253 19.81 -23.57 -0.82
C LEU A 253 18.56 -22.87 -0.32
N GLY A 254 18.55 -22.49 0.95
CA GLY A 254 17.40 -21.93 1.62
C GLY A 254 17.07 -22.65 2.93
N ASP A 255 16.04 -22.21 3.62
CA ASP A 255 15.64 -22.80 4.90
C ASP A 255 14.74 -24.04 4.70
N THR A 256 14.85 -25.00 5.61
CA THR A 256 13.99 -26.18 5.65
C THR A 256 13.17 -26.19 6.93
N TYR A 257 11.85 -26.31 6.79
CA TYR A 257 10.89 -26.31 7.90
C TYR A 257 10.29 -27.70 8.11
N GLY A 258 10.42 -28.24 9.32
CA GLY A 258 9.68 -29.40 9.78
C GLY A 258 8.22 -29.05 10.10
N TYR A 259 7.37 -30.08 10.20
CA TYR A 259 5.95 -29.89 10.54
C TYR A 259 5.81 -29.15 11.90
N GLY A 260 5.13 -28.00 11.91
CA GLY A 260 4.85 -27.24 13.14
C GLY A 260 5.98 -26.32 13.62
N SER A 261 7.07 -26.11 12.86
CA SER A 261 8.09 -25.13 13.23
C SER A 261 7.62 -23.70 12.91
N GLY A 262 7.19 -22.94 13.92
CA GLY A 262 6.81 -21.52 13.81
C GLY A 262 7.97 -20.55 14.06
N VAL A 263 9.21 -20.93 13.73
CA VAL A 263 10.40 -20.12 14.02
C VAL A 263 10.74 -19.25 12.82
N LYS A 264 10.99 -17.96 13.04
CA LYS A 264 11.54 -17.06 12.02
C LYS A 264 13.07 -17.24 11.95
N PRO A 265 13.65 -17.56 10.78
CA PRO A 265 15.09 -17.68 10.60
C PRO A 265 15.81 -16.34 10.72
N SER A 266 17.11 -16.40 10.97
CA SER A 266 18.02 -15.26 10.89
C SER A 266 18.72 -15.22 9.52
N ASP A 267 19.49 -14.17 9.25
CA ASP A 267 20.20 -14.04 7.97
C ASP A 267 21.21 -15.17 7.70
N VAL A 268 21.31 -15.60 6.44
CA VAL A 268 22.39 -16.45 5.90
C VAL A 268 22.98 -15.78 4.67
N SER A 269 24.28 -15.54 4.67
CA SER A 269 24.99 -15.08 3.48
C SER A 269 26.17 -16.01 3.20
N ILE A 270 26.13 -16.66 2.03
CA ILE A 270 27.21 -17.51 1.51
C ILE A 270 27.74 -16.85 0.24
N ASP A 271 29.03 -16.51 0.24
CA ASP A 271 29.74 -16.03 -0.94
C ASP A 271 30.92 -16.95 -1.21
N GLY A 272 30.83 -17.73 -2.29
CA GLY A 272 31.81 -18.74 -2.66
C GLY A 272 31.49 -20.10 -2.04
N MET A 273 30.78 -20.95 -2.79
CA MET A 273 30.52 -22.34 -2.41
C MET A 273 30.75 -23.25 -3.60
N THR A 274 31.55 -24.29 -3.43
CA THR A 274 31.76 -25.31 -4.47
C THR A 274 31.31 -26.67 -3.96
N ILE A 275 30.30 -27.24 -4.60
CA ILE A 275 29.74 -28.56 -4.26
C ILE A 275 30.17 -29.54 -5.34
N ARG A 276 30.85 -30.63 -4.96
CA ARG A 276 31.35 -31.65 -5.88
C ARG A 276 30.98 -33.07 -5.46
N GLY A 277 30.95 -34.00 -6.43
CA GLY A 277 30.70 -35.41 -6.18
C GLY A 277 29.22 -35.77 -6.06
N SER A 278 28.90 -36.85 -5.37
CA SER A 278 27.51 -37.31 -5.16
C SER A 278 27.14 -37.27 -3.68
N GLY A 279 26.01 -36.65 -3.34
CA GLY A 279 25.56 -36.52 -1.95
C GLY A 279 24.39 -35.57 -1.77
N TYR A 280 24.04 -35.28 -0.52
CA TYR A 280 23.03 -34.30 -0.13
C TYR A 280 23.71 -33.09 0.53
N THR A 281 23.40 -31.89 0.07
CA THR A 281 23.90 -30.63 0.63
C THR A 281 22.73 -29.72 1.00
N GLN A 282 22.74 -29.20 2.22
CA GLN A 282 21.79 -28.20 2.71
C GLN A 282 22.57 -26.96 3.14
N ALA A 283 22.18 -25.80 2.63
CA ALA A 283 22.73 -24.51 3.04
C ALA A 283 21.58 -23.56 3.37
N GLY A 284 21.43 -23.23 4.65
CA GLY A 284 20.31 -22.50 5.23
C GLY A 284 19.90 -23.12 6.56
N HIS A 285 18.93 -22.52 7.25
CA HIS A 285 18.46 -23.00 8.54
C HIS A 285 17.68 -24.30 8.37
N VAL A 286 17.75 -25.18 9.37
CA VAL A 286 16.94 -26.39 9.43
C VAL A 286 16.17 -26.37 10.74
N PHE A 287 14.85 -26.23 10.63
CA PHE A 287 13.96 -26.25 11.78
C PHE A 287 13.29 -27.60 11.91
N HIS A 288 13.44 -28.22 13.07
CA HIS A 288 12.73 -29.44 13.41
C HIS A 288 11.48 -29.10 14.23
N GLY A 289 10.32 -29.64 13.83
CA GLY A 289 9.15 -29.66 14.69
C GLY A 289 9.39 -30.55 15.91
N LYS A 290 8.73 -30.26 17.03
CA LYS A 290 8.61 -31.21 18.14
C LYS A 290 7.49 -32.21 17.88
#